data_AF-A0AAP2YZF8-F1
#
_entry.id   AF-A0AAP2YZF8-F1
#
_cell.length_a   1.000
_cell.length_b   1.000
_cell.length_c   1.000
_cell.angle_alpha   90.00
_cell.angle_beta   90.00
_cell.angle_gamma   90.00
#
_symmetry.space_group_name_H-M   'P 1'
#
loop_
_entity.id
_entity.type
_entity.pdbx_description
1 polymer ?
#
loop_
_entity_poly.entity_id
_entity_poly.type
_entity_poly.pdbx_seq_one_letter_code
_entity_poly.pdbx_strand_id
1 'polypeptide(L)'
;MGAKETQIVCRNCKETIDVENSACPHCGTSLRGQVPYYVAIALGVLLIGATVLNPDDLLAFGVVGVVAIAIGGFFIYEKRQRLEQASQRE
;
A
#
# COMPACT_ATOMS: atom_id res chain seq x y z
N MET A 1 -12.51 -15.70 -25.13
CA MET A 1 -13.43 -15.62 -23.97
C MET A 1 -12.72 -16.24 -22.78
N GLY A 2 -12.00 -15.44 -21.99
CA GLY A 2 -11.20 -15.91 -20.86
C GLY A 2 -11.95 -15.67 -19.56
N ALA A 3 -12.65 -16.68 -19.05
CA ALA A 3 -13.32 -16.62 -17.77
C ALA A 3 -12.98 -17.91 -17.02
N LYS A 4 -11.99 -17.83 -16.11
CA LYS A 4 -11.73 -18.76 -15.00
C LYS A 4 -10.40 -18.38 -14.36
N GLU A 5 -10.44 -17.69 -13.21
CA GLU A 5 -9.44 -17.72 -12.10
C GLU A 5 -9.59 -16.59 -11.06
N THR A 6 -10.77 -16.00 -10.87
CA THR A 6 -11.01 -14.99 -9.82
C THR A 6 -11.70 -15.55 -8.57
N GLN A 7 -11.34 -16.76 -8.15
CA GLN A 7 -11.82 -17.32 -6.88
C GLN A 7 -10.66 -17.32 -5.87
N ILE A 8 -10.84 -16.61 -4.75
CA ILE A 8 -9.89 -16.59 -3.63
C ILE A 8 -10.44 -17.39 -2.46
N VAL A 9 -9.55 -17.97 -1.66
CA VAL A 9 -9.95 -18.69 -0.44
C VAL A 9 -9.93 -17.70 0.73
N CYS A 10 -11.04 -17.61 1.45
CA CYS A 10 -11.11 -16.79 2.66
C CYS A 10 -10.14 -17.31 3.71
N ARG A 11 -9.23 -16.46 4.23
CA ARG A 11 -8.29 -16.87 5.30
C ARG A 11 -8.99 -17.24 6.62
N ASN A 12 -10.20 -16.75 6.84
CA ASN A 12 -10.94 -16.95 8.08
C ASN A 12 -11.82 -18.22 8.02
N CYS A 13 -12.77 -18.28 7.08
CA CYS A 13 -13.68 -19.42 6.97
C CYS A 13 -13.22 -20.53 6.02
N LYS A 14 -12.11 -20.34 5.29
CA LYS A 14 -11.58 -21.28 4.26
C LYS A 14 -12.54 -21.56 3.10
N GLU A 15 -13.64 -20.82 3.00
CA GLU A 15 -14.59 -20.91 1.89
C GLU A 15 -14.04 -20.23 0.64
N THR A 16 -14.35 -20.79 -0.53
CA THR A 16 -14.05 -20.19 -1.84
C THR A 16 -15.02 -19.07 -2.15
N ILE A 17 -14.50 -17.92 -2.55
CA ILE A 17 -15.26 -16.68 -2.74
C ILE A 17 -14.78 -15.93 -3.96
N ASP A 18 -15.72 -15.28 -4.62
CA ASP A 18 -15.45 -14.47 -5.81
C ASP A 18 -14.71 -13.19 -5.43
N VAL A 19 -13.64 -12.87 -6.17
CA VAL A 19 -12.75 -11.71 -5.94
C VAL A 19 -13.48 -10.38 -6.12
N GLU A 20 -14.62 -10.36 -6.81
CA GLU A 20 -15.46 -9.16 -6.94
C GLU A 20 -16.07 -8.73 -5.60
N ASN A 21 -16.19 -9.64 -4.63
CA ASN A 21 -16.75 -9.31 -3.31
C ASN A 21 -15.70 -8.63 -2.41
N SER A 22 -16.06 -7.46 -1.88
CA SER A 22 -15.23 -6.68 -0.94
C SER A 22 -15.14 -7.32 0.45
N ALA A 23 -16.13 -8.15 0.80
CA ALA A 23 -16.21 -8.91 2.04
C ALA A 23 -16.70 -10.34 1.77
N CYS A 24 -16.24 -11.28 2.59
CA CYS A 24 -16.67 -12.66 2.48
C CYS A 24 -18.17 -12.78 2.86
N PRO A 25 -19.06 -13.28 1.99
CA PRO A 25 -20.48 -13.45 2.31
C PRO A 25 -20.74 -14.47 3.43
N HIS A 26 -19.80 -15.38 3.70
CA HIS A 26 -19.97 -16.41 4.73
C HIS A 26 -19.59 -15.95 6.14
N CYS A 27 -18.52 -15.15 6.28
CA CYS A 27 -18.01 -14.74 7.59
C CYS A 27 -17.93 -13.22 7.79
N GLY A 28 -18.29 -12.43 6.78
CA GLY A 28 -18.25 -10.96 6.82
C GLY A 28 -16.84 -10.36 6.84
N THR A 29 -15.79 -11.17 6.82
CA THR A 29 -14.39 -10.69 6.86
C THR A 29 -14.05 -9.99 5.55
N SER A 30 -13.57 -8.75 5.63
CA SER A 30 -13.12 -7.96 4.48
C SER A 30 -11.93 -8.62 3.78
N LEU A 31 -12.01 -8.79 2.46
CA LEU A 31 -11.04 -9.55 1.67
C LEU A 31 -9.84 -8.71 1.21
N ARG A 32 -10.09 -7.43 1.00
CA ARG A 32 -9.02 -6.44 0.81
C ARG A 32 -8.47 -6.10 2.19
N GLY A 33 -7.21 -6.42 2.41
CA GLY A 33 -6.38 -5.86 3.47
C GLY A 33 -6.23 -4.36 3.23
N GLN A 34 -7.29 -3.61 3.51
CA GLN A 34 -7.26 -2.16 3.65
C GLN A 34 -6.56 -1.91 4.97
N VAL A 35 -5.23 -1.98 4.98
CA VAL A 35 -4.50 -1.05 5.83
C VAL A 35 -4.85 0.30 5.20
N PRO A 36 -5.78 1.08 5.80
CA PRO A 36 -6.34 2.22 5.11
C PRO A 36 -5.18 3.15 4.82
N TYR A 37 -5.01 3.58 3.58
CA TYR A 37 -3.95 4.50 3.18
C TYR A 37 -3.88 5.75 4.09
N TYR A 38 -5.03 6.15 4.64
CA TYR A 38 -5.15 7.18 5.66
C TYR A 38 -4.40 6.90 6.97
N VAL A 39 -4.27 5.64 7.41
CA VAL A 39 -3.47 5.26 8.58
C VAL A 39 -1.99 5.47 8.31
N ALA A 40 -1.52 5.16 7.10
CA ALA A 40 -0.14 5.42 6.71
C ALA A 40 0.14 6.93 6.61
N ILE A 41 -0.79 7.71 6.05
CA ILE A 41 -0.70 9.18 6.02
C ILE A 41 -0.71 9.74 7.45
N ALA A 42 -1.63 9.30 8.30
CA ALA A 42 -1.75 9.81 9.67
C ALA A 42 -0.48 9.53 10.48
N LEU A 43 0.11 8.32 10.36
CA LEU A 43 1.39 8.00 10.98
C LEU A 43 2.53 8.84 10.42
N GLY A 44 2.59 9.03 9.10
CA GLY A 44 3.59 9.89 8.46
C GLY A 44 3.52 11.34 8.95
N VAL A 45 2.31 11.92 8.99
CA VAL A 45 2.08 13.28 9.47
C VAL A 45 2.39 13.41 10.97
N LEU A 46 2.02 12.41 11.78
CA LEU A 46 2.30 12.41 13.21
C LEU A 46 3.80 12.34 13.49
N LEU A 47 4.54 11.51 12.74
CA LEU A 47 5.99 11.43 12.85
C LEU A 47 6.66 12.76 12.45
N ILE A 48 6.23 13.37 11.34
CA ILE A 48 6.75 14.68 10.89
C ILE A 48 6.41 15.78 11.90
N GLY A 49 5.18 15.79 12.43
CA GLY A 49 4.76 16.74 13.46
C GLY A 49 5.55 16.60 14.76
N ALA A 50 5.78 15.36 15.22
CA ALA A 50 6.57 15.08 16.41
C ALA A 50 8.03 15.51 16.27
N THR A 51 8.61 15.42 15.06
CA THR A 51 9.95 15.95 14.79
C THR A 51 10.01 17.48 14.87
N VAL A 52 8.98 18.21 14.45
CA VAL A 52 8.95 19.70 14.53
C VAL A 52 8.93 20.20 15.98
N LEU A 53 8.37 19.43 16.92
CA LEU A 53 8.37 19.80 18.34
C LEU A 53 9.75 19.71 19.02
N ASN A 54 10.74 19.02 18.43
CA ASN A 54 12.11 18.93 18.96
C ASN A 54 13.12 19.50 17.94
N PRO A 55 13.31 20.84 17.91
CA PRO A 55 14.03 21.52 16.84
C PRO A 55 15.57 21.52 16.99
N ASP A 56 16.14 20.90 18.02
CA ASP A 56 17.58 20.99 18.31
C ASP A 56 18.48 20.26 17.29
N ASP A 57 17.91 19.46 16.39
CA ASP A 57 18.67 18.56 15.51
C ASP A 57 18.42 18.86 14.02
N LEU A 58 18.95 20.00 13.54
CA LEU A 58 18.88 20.44 12.13
C LEU A 58 19.33 19.34 11.14
N LEU A 59 20.27 18.49 11.55
CA LEU A 59 20.77 17.33 10.79
C LEU A 59 19.74 16.23 10.66
N ALA A 60 18.94 15.97 11.70
CA ALA A 60 17.87 14.98 11.66
C ALA A 60 16.80 15.34 10.60
N PHE A 61 16.46 16.64 10.47
CA PHE A 61 15.52 17.10 9.44
C PHE A 61 16.06 16.89 8.02
N GLY A 62 17.36 17.12 7.80
CA GLY A 62 18.02 16.86 6.53
C GLY A 62 17.95 15.38 6.13
N VAL A 63 18.26 14.48 7.07
CA VAL A 63 18.22 13.03 6.83
C VAL A 63 16.78 12.55 6.57
N VAL A 64 15.80 13.00 7.35
CA VAL A 64 14.39 12.60 7.16
C VAL A 64 13.86 13.08 5.81
N GLY A 65 14.17 14.32 5.41
CA GLY A 65 13.77 14.85 4.10
C GLY A 65 14.34 14.03 2.94
N VAL A 66 15.63 13.70 2.99
CA VAL A 66 16.28 12.87 1.96
C VAL A 66 15.67 11.46 1.90
N VAL A 67 15.43 10.84 3.06
CA VAL A 67 14.81 9.51 3.15
C VAL A 67 13.38 9.53 2.58
N ALA A 68 12.59 10.56 2.89
CA ALA A 68 11.22 10.68 2.36
C ALA A 68 11.20 10.84 0.83
N ILE A 69 12.10 11.66 0.27
CA ILE A 69 12.25 11.83 -1.18
C ILE A 69 12.72 10.52 -1.83
N ALA A 70 13.66 9.81 -1.22
CA ALA A 70 14.16 8.54 -1.73
C ALA A 70 13.06 7.46 -1.75
N ILE A 71 12.28 7.32 -0.67
CA ILE A 71 11.17 6.35 -0.59
C ILE A 71 10.08 6.71 -1.60
N GLY A 72 9.67 7.98 -1.66
CA GLY A 72 8.66 8.45 -2.60
C GLY A 72 9.09 8.24 -4.06
N GLY A 73 10.35 8.58 -4.37
CA GLY A 73 10.95 8.35 -5.68
C GLY A 73 11.02 6.87 -6.06
N PHE A 74 11.41 6.00 -5.12
CA PHE A 74 11.48 4.55 -5.35
C PHE A 74 10.10 3.95 -5.68
N PHE A 75 9.06 4.34 -4.94
CA PHE A 75 7.69 3.88 -5.22
C PHE A 75 7.17 4.34 -6.59
N ILE A 76 7.47 5.59 -6.99
CA ILE A 76 7.10 6.10 -8.32
C ILE A 76 7.86 5.36 -9.42
N TYR A 77 9.15 5.09 -9.20
CA TYR A 77 10.01 4.36 -10.13
C TYR A 77 9.50 2.92 -10.35
N GLU A 78 9.17 2.21 -9.27
CA GLU A 78 8.65 0.84 -9.33
C GLU A 78 7.32 0.76 -10.10
N LYS A 79 6.47 1.79 -9.97
CA LYS A 79 5.22 1.89 -10.74
C LYS A 79 5.47 2.04 -12.24
N ARG A 80 6.50 2.81 -12.64
CA ARG A 80 6.87 2.99 -14.05
C ARG A 80 7.46 1.72 -14.64
N GLN A 81 8.29 1.01 -13.88
CA GLN A 81 8.93 -0.22 -14.34
C GLN A 81 7.92 -1.30 -14.73
N ARG A 82 6.79 -1.39 -14.02
CA ARG A 82 5.71 -2.33 -14.37
C ARG A 82 5.00 -1.98 -15.68
N LEU A 83 4.93 -0.70 -16.05
CA LEU A 83 4.31 -0.27 -17.31
C LEU A 83 5.19 -0.61 -18.51
N GLU A 84 6.51 -0.46 -18.39
CA GLU A 84 7.46 -0.82 -19.46
C GLU A 84 7.46 -2.32 -19.75
N GLN A 85 7.38 -3.15 -18.71
CA GLN A 85 7.29 -4.61 -18.87
C GLN A 85 5.97 -5.07 -19.52
N ALA A 86 4.88 -4.31 -19.36
CA ALA A 86 3.62 -4.57 -20.04
C ALA A 86 3.70 -4.19 -21.53
N SER A 87 4.36 -3.06 -21.86
CA SER A 87 4.52 -2.61 -23.25
C SER A 87 5.46 -3.48 -24.10
N GLN A 88 6.38 -4.24 -23.49
CA GLN A 88 7.29 -5.14 -24.22
C GLN A 88 6.70 -6.54 -24.48
N ARG A 89 5.52 -6.84 -23.92
CA ARG A 89 4.84 -8.14 -24.11
C ARG A 89 3.73 -8.09 -25.17
N GLU A 90 3.58 -6.97 -25.86
CA GLU A 90 2.72 -6.78 -27.04
C GLU A 90 3.57 -6.73 -28.32
#